data_AF-A0A969RYU9-F1
#
_entry.id   AF-A0A969RYU9-F1
#
_cell.length_a   1.000
_cell.length_b   1.000
_cell.length_c   1.000
_cell.angle_alpha   90.00
_cell.angle_beta   90.00
_cell.angle_gamma   90.00
#
_symmetry.space_group_name_H-M   'P 1'
#
loop_
_entity.id
_entity.type
_entity.pdbx_description
1 polymer ?
#
loop_
_entity_poly.entity_id
_entity_poly.type
_entity_poly.pdbx_seq_one_letter_code
_entity_poly.pdbx_strand_id
1 'polypeptide(L)'
;MAGPAQLPAQFSAFPIVQTLVRQIQRAAESNLTGSLNFDTVHVPRMRLYFVMGRLVWAGGGLHRLRRWRRLLNQHCPETACKLEALAATRDAPQSEYEVLRRLVQSGHISREVARNIIRTNLVEVLFDVIQASKLLEKFSCNKTNFAELRDPITLISLEELINAVEAQWCSWCEANLAPYSPNLAPALTQPESLRGQVAPQTYDRLVQMLQGQLSMRELAVLVQWDLNRFGQSMIAYEQQGIVQLRITPDLILASHTGHKAHEPEKQLAAQRPVVKPRAGQCLQPRHLTPKYPQGRATVAPSPRPNLW
;
A
#
# COMPACT_ATOMS: atom_id res chain seq x y z
N MET A 1 8.57 33.14 15.23
CA MET A 1 8.62 32.75 13.80
C MET A 1 9.48 31.51 13.71
N ALA A 2 8.89 30.34 13.49
CA ALA A 2 9.66 29.14 13.21
C ALA A 2 10.10 29.20 11.74
N GLY A 3 11.40 29.09 11.47
CA GLY A 3 11.92 29.02 10.10
C GLY A 3 11.37 27.78 9.36
N PRO A 4 11.43 27.74 8.02
CA PRO A 4 11.01 26.56 7.28
C PRO A 4 11.78 25.35 7.79
N ALA A 5 11.08 24.28 8.16
CA ALA A 5 11.67 23.02 8.59
C ALA A 5 12.68 22.57 7.52
N GLN A 6 13.97 22.64 7.84
CA GLN A 6 15.04 22.22 6.95
C GLN A 6 14.95 20.71 6.78
N LEU A 7 14.77 20.26 5.53
CA LEU A 7 14.87 18.83 5.21
C LEU A 7 16.25 18.32 5.63
N PRO A 8 16.35 17.16 6.29
CA PRO A 8 17.65 16.60 6.64
C PRO A 8 18.44 16.17 5.39
N ALA A 9 19.76 16.17 5.52
CA ALA A 9 20.71 16.08 4.40
C ALA A 9 20.56 14.82 3.52
N GLN A 10 20.03 13.74 4.06
CA GLN A 10 19.87 12.44 3.37
C GLN A 10 18.75 12.44 2.30
N PHE A 11 17.71 13.27 2.43
CA PHE A 11 16.73 13.47 1.36
C PHE A 11 17.24 14.32 0.19
N SER A 12 18.40 14.97 0.33
CA SER A 12 19.00 15.75 -0.76
C SER A 12 19.39 14.91 -1.97
N ALA A 13 19.58 13.60 -1.77
CA ALA A 13 19.89 12.65 -2.84
C ALA A 13 18.68 12.26 -3.71
N PHE A 14 17.44 12.60 -3.31
CA PHE A 14 16.22 12.20 -4.02
C PHE A 14 15.33 13.42 -4.36
N PRO A 15 15.51 14.04 -5.54
CA PRO A 15 14.80 15.28 -5.94
C PRO A 15 13.26 15.19 -5.86
N ILE A 16 12.73 14.00 -6.08
CA ILE A 16 11.29 13.71 -6.02
C ILE A 16 10.74 13.72 -4.59
N VAL A 17 11.54 13.31 -3.61
CA VAL A 17 11.14 13.36 -2.18
C VAL A 17 11.11 14.79 -1.69
N GLN A 18 12.10 15.59 -2.07
CA GLN A 18 12.08 17.04 -1.82
C GLN A 18 10.87 17.72 -2.47
N THR A 19 10.50 17.28 -3.67
CA THR A 19 9.32 17.81 -4.37
C THR A 19 8.05 17.42 -3.62
N LEU A 20 7.91 16.16 -3.20
CA LEU A 20 6.79 15.70 -2.37
C LEU A 20 6.66 16.53 -1.09
N VAL A 21 7.73 16.66 -0.32
CA VAL A 21 7.75 17.41 0.94
C VAL A 21 7.37 18.87 0.70
N ARG A 22 7.93 19.51 -0.34
CA ARG A 22 7.57 20.90 -0.71
C ARG A 22 6.10 21.05 -1.08
N GLN A 23 5.50 20.10 -1.79
CA GLN A 23 4.08 20.16 -2.14
C GLN A 23 3.18 20.02 -0.89
N ILE A 24 3.56 19.13 0.04
CA ILE A 24 2.86 18.97 1.32
C ILE A 24 2.98 20.24 2.17
N GLN A 25 4.16 20.85 2.25
CA GLN A 25 4.40 22.11 2.96
C GLN A 25 3.58 23.27 2.34
N ARG A 26 3.59 23.42 1.01
CA ARG A 26 2.76 24.43 0.31
C ARG A 26 1.27 24.25 0.56
N ALA A 27 0.79 23.00 0.57
CA ALA A 27 -0.60 22.70 0.92
C ALA A 27 -0.91 23.13 2.36
N ALA A 28 0.02 22.89 3.30
CA ALA A 28 -0.14 23.33 4.67
C ALA A 28 -0.14 24.87 4.82
N GLU A 29 0.84 25.55 4.23
CA GLU A 29 1.01 27.01 4.28
C GLU A 29 -0.16 27.77 3.63
N SER A 30 -0.76 27.21 2.57
CA SER A 30 -1.92 27.79 1.90
C SER A 30 -3.24 27.56 2.64
N ASN A 31 -3.20 27.01 3.86
CA ASN A 31 -4.38 26.61 4.64
C ASN A 31 -5.34 25.71 3.85
N LEU A 32 -4.79 24.79 3.04
CA LEU A 32 -5.61 23.94 2.17
C LEU A 32 -6.68 23.21 2.99
N THR A 33 -7.92 23.32 2.51
CA THR A 33 -9.01 22.43 2.91
C THR A 33 -9.44 21.68 1.65
N GLY A 34 -9.20 20.38 1.62
CA GLY A 34 -9.39 19.55 0.44
C GLY A 34 -8.36 18.44 0.34
N SER A 35 -7.88 18.14 -0.87
CA SER A 35 -6.95 17.05 -1.12
C SER A 35 -5.79 17.46 -2.02
N LEU A 36 -4.58 17.03 -1.67
CA LEU A 36 -3.42 16.97 -2.56
C LEU A 36 -3.39 15.56 -3.18
N ASN A 37 -3.45 15.46 -4.50
CA ASN A 37 -3.47 14.20 -5.23
C ASN A 37 -2.16 13.95 -5.96
N PHE A 38 -1.83 12.66 -6.07
CA PHE A 38 -0.65 12.15 -6.77
C PHE A 38 -1.12 11.20 -7.86
N ASP A 39 -0.88 11.60 -9.10
CA ASP A 39 -1.19 10.80 -10.28
C ASP A 39 0.04 10.01 -10.71
N THR A 40 -0.18 8.73 -10.98
CA THR A 40 0.86 7.79 -11.41
C THR A 40 0.31 6.95 -12.57
N VAL A 41 1.19 6.46 -13.46
CA VAL A 41 0.80 5.72 -14.67
C VAL A 41 0.17 4.36 -14.34
N HIS A 42 0.61 3.74 -13.26
CA HIS A 42 0.35 2.31 -12.98
C HIS A 42 -0.10 2.00 -11.55
N VAL A 43 -0.10 2.99 -10.66
CA VAL A 43 -0.55 2.85 -9.26
C VAL A 43 -1.84 3.65 -9.09
N PRO A 44 -2.83 3.12 -8.36
CA PRO A 44 -4.05 3.89 -8.03
C PRO A 44 -3.69 5.25 -7.45
N ARG A 45 -4.42 6.30 -7.87
CA ARG A 45 -4.24 7.68 -7.38
C ARG A 45 -4.17 7.71 -5.86
N MET A 46 -3.14 8.39 -5.36
CA MET A 46 -2.98 8.64 -3.92
C MET A 46 -3.53 10.03 -3.59
N ARG A 47 -4.11 10.17 -2.40
CA ARG A 47 -4.68 11.43 -1.93
C ARG A 47 -4.28 11.69 -0.48
N LEU A 48 -3.79 12.89 -0.22
CA LEU A 48 -3.56 13.43 1.12
C LEU A 48 -4.64 14.45 1.42
N TYR A 49 -5.35 14.31 2.52
CA TYR A 49 -6.48 15.15 2.89
C TYR A 49 -6.09 16.18 3.93
N PHE A 50 -6.42 17.44 3.67
CA PHE A 50 -6.09 18.58 4.52
C PHE A 50 -7.35 19.32 5.00
N VAL A 51 -7.26 19.89 6.20
CA VAL A 51 -8.26 20.77 6.81
C VAL A 51 -7.54 21.96 7.40
N MET A 52 -7.80 23.16 6.87
CA MET A 52 -7.10 24.40 7.27
C MET A 52 -5.57 24.23 7.31
N GLY A 53 -5.00 23.60 6.28
CA GLY A 53 -3.56 23.35 6.17
C GLY A 53 -3.05 22.18 7.01
N ARG A 54 -3.90 21.51 7.78
CA ARG A 54 -3.51 20.38 8.62
C ARG A 54 -3.79 19.06 7.91
N LEU A 55 -2.80 18.21 7.81
CA LEU A 55 -2.94 16.87 7.22
C LEU A 55 -3.71 15.95 8.18
N VAL A 56 -4.83 15.40 7.72
CA VAL A 56 -5.75 14.60 8.57
C VAL A 56 -5.86 13.14 8.16
N TRP A 57 -5.64 12.83 6.89
CA TRP A 57 -5.77 11.46 6.38
C TRP A 57 -5.00 11.28 5.06
N ALA A 58 -4.78 10.02 4.69
CA ALA A 58 -4.33 9.62 3.38
C ALA A 58 -5.15 8.44 2.86
N GLY A 59 -5.48 8.46 1.58
CA GLY A 59 -6.26 7.40 0.94
C GLY A 59 -5.78 7.05 -0.46
N GLY A 60 -6.28 5.93 -0.99
CA GLY A 60 -5.87 5.40 -2.28
C GLY A 60 -4.48 4.76 -2.24
N GLY A 61 -3.80 4.77 -3.39
CA GLY A 61 -2.52 4.08 -3.56
C GLY A 61 -2.64 2.57 -3.70
N LEU A 62 -1.48 1.91 -3.75
CA LEU A 62 -1.39 0.46 -3.76
C LEU A 62 -1.93 -0.11 -2.43
N HIS A 63 -2.66 -1.23 -2.51
CA HIS A 63 -3.05 -2.04 -1.36
C HIS A 63 -3.81 -1.27 -0.26
N ARG A 64 -4.69 -0.35 -0.65
CA ARG A 64 -5.52 0.46 0.26
C ARG A 64 -6.23 -0.42 1.28
N LEU A 65 -6.93 -1.46 0.84
CA LEU A 65 -7.77 -2.27 1.73
C LEU A 65 -6.94 -3.23 2.58
N ARG A 66 -5.84 -3.78 2.04
CA ARG A 66 -4.85 -4.53 2.84
C ARG A 66 -4.21 -3.66 3.92
N ARG A 67 -3.83 -2.42 3.59
CA ARG A 67 -3.27 -1.46 4.54
C ARG A 67 -4.27 -1.18 5.64
N TRP A 68 -5.52 -0.86 5.27
CA TRP A 68 -6.59 -0.62 6.22
C TRP A 68 -6.80 -1.80 7.18
N ARG A 69 -6.97 -3.01 6.64
CA ARG A 69 -7.10 -4.24 7.44
C ARG A 69 -5.94 -4.44 8.41
N ARG A 70 -4.70 -4.28 7.93
CA ARG A 70 -3.52 -4.44 8.77
C ARG A 70 -3.45 -3.41 9.90
N LEU A 71 -3.75 -2.15 9.61
CA LEU A 71 -3.77 -1.10 10.62
C LEU A 71 -4.80 -1.38 11.72
N LEU A 72 -5.98 -1.87 11.33
CA LEU A 72 -7.01 -2.26 12.31
C LEU A 72 -6.58 -3.45 13.16
N ASN A 73 -6.03 -4.50 12.55
CA ASN A 73 -5.53 -5.66 13.30
C ASN A 73 -4.37 -5.31 14.23
N GLN A 74 -3.53 -4.35 13.85
CA GLN A 74 -2.40 -3.92 14.66
C GLN A 74 -2.80 -3.06 15.87
N HIS A 75 -3.77 -2.15 15.71
CA HIS A 75 -4.09 -1.13 16.72
C HIS A 75 -5.40 -1.37 17.46
N CYS A 76 -6.33 -2.16 16.90
CA CYS A 76 -7.63 -2.46 17.51
C CYS A 76 -8.14 -3.86 17.10
N PRO A 77 -7.44 -4.95 17.46
CA PRO A 77 -7.77 -6.31 17.02
C PRO A 77 -9.18 -6.76 17.44
N GLU A 78 -9.65 -6.35 18.61
CA GLU A 78 -10.99 -6.71 19.13
C GLU A 78 -12.13 -6.14 18.26
N THR A 79 -11.90 -5.02 17.59
CA THR A 79 -12.90 -4.33 16.76
C THR A 79 -12.70 -4.63 15.27
N ALA A 80 -11.54 -5.17 14.87
CA ALA A 80 -11.15 -5.38 13.48
C ALA A 80 -12.14 -6.26 12.70
N CYS A 81 -12.61 -7.37 13.28
CA CYS A 81 -13.60 -8.24 12.62
C CYS A 81 -14.94 -7.54 12.35
N LYS A 82 -15.37 -6.60 13.21
CA LYS A 82 -16.60 -5.81 12.99
C LYS A 82 -16.39 -4.73 11.91
N LEU A 83 -15.16 -4.29 11.72
CA LEU A 83 -14.77 -3.18 10.85
C LEU A 83 -14.53 -3.59 9.40
N GLU A 84 -14.03 -4.80 9.16
CA GLU A 84 -13.90 -5.34 7.79
C GLU A 84 -15.26 -5.37 7.08
N ALA A 85 -16.34 -5.69 7.80
CA ALA A 85 -17.71 -5.66 7.28
C ALA A 85 -18.22 -4.24 6.96
N LEU A 86 -17.79 -3.22 7.71
CA LEU A 86 -18.23 -1.82 7.50
C LEU A 86 -17.49 -1.13 6.36
N ALA A 87 -16.19 -1.41 6.20
CA ALA A 87 -15.37 -0.87 5.11
C ALA A 87 -15.75 -1.45 3.73
N ALA A 88 -16.43 -2.61 3.71
CA ALA A 88 -16.93 -3.26 2.50
C ALA A 88 -18.02 -2.49 1.73
N THR A 89 -18.50 -1.36 2.26
CA THR A 89 -19.69 -0.69 1.74
C THR A 89 -19.42 0.57 0.90
N ARG A 90 -18.16 1.06 0.80
CA ARG A 90 -17.90 2.35 0.14
C ARG A 90 -16.59 2.42 -0.65
N ASP A 91 -16.70 2.77 -1.93
CA ASP A 91 -15.58 2.94 -2.87
C ASP A 91 -14.70 4.17 -2.62
N ALA A 92 -15.13 5.11 -1.76
CA ALA A 92 -14.40 6.36 -1.53
C ALA A 92 -13.35 6.22 -0.41
N PRO A 93 -12.07 6.59 -0.59
CA PRO A 93 -11.04 6.51 0.46
C PRO A 93 -11.30 7.36 1.72
N GLN A 94 -12.18 8.37 1.62
CA GLN A 94 -12.65 9.14 2.78
C GLN A 94 -13.53 8.31 3.74
N SER A 95 -14.08 7.19 3.26
CA SER A 95 -14.92 6.31 4.07
C SER A 95 -14.16 5.66 5.23
N GLU A 96 -12.86 5.39 5.09
CA GLU A 96 -12.03 4.81 6.18
C GLU A 96 -11.89 5.80 7.34
N TYR A 97 -11.67 7.08 7.02
CA TYR A 97 -11.60 8.12 8.03
C TYR A 97 -12.94 8.34 8.73
N GLU A 98 -14.06 8.31 7.99
CA GLU A 98 -15.40 8.37 8.57
C GLU A 98 -15.65 7.20 9.52
N VAL A 99 -15.23 5.99 9.14
CA VAL A 99 -15.32 4.79 9.99
C VAL A 99 -14.53 5.01 11.27
N LEU A 100 -13.26 5.46 11.20
CA LEU A 100 -12.48 5.80 12.41
C LEU A 100 -13.20 6.83 13.28
N ARG A 101 -13.77 7.88 12.66
CA ARG A 101 -14.48 8.91 13.42
C ARG A 101 -15.66 8.33 14.18
N ARG A 102 -16.51 7.53 13.52
CA ARG A 102 -17.68 6.91 14.16
C ARG A 102 -17.28 6.00 15.31
N LEU A 103 -16.17 5.27 15.18
CA LEU A 103 -15.66 4.43 16.26
C LEU A 103 -15.20 5.22 17.48
N VAL A 104 -14.50 6.33 17.25
CA VAL A 104 -14.08 7.24 18.34
C VAL A 104 -15.31 7.84 19.02
N GLN A 105 -16.29 8.30 18.23
CA GLN A 105 -17.53 8.91 18.75
C GLN A 105 -18.40 7.92 19.54
N SER A 106 -18.41 6.65 19.15
CA SER A 106 -19.15 5.59 19.84
C SER A 106 -18.35 4.91 20.96
N GLY A 107 -17.13 5.36 21.25
CA GLY A 107 -16.29 4.83 22.32
C GLY A 107 -15.66 3.45 22.07
N HIS A 108 -15.76 2.92 20.84
CA HIS A 108 -15.17 1.61 20.49
C HIS A 108 -13.65 1.64 20.37
N ILE A 109 -13.08 2.81 20.08
CA ILE A 109 -11.63 3.04 20.13
C ILE A 109 -11.35 4.38 20.81
N SER A 110 -10.22 4.48 21.51
CA SER A 110 -9.78 5.76 22.07
C SER A 110 -9.28 6.71 20.97
N ARG A 111 -9.26 8.01 21.27
CA ARG A 111 -8.66 9.01 20.38
C ARG A 111 -7.16 8.75 20.14
N GLU A 112 -6.47 8.16 21.12
CA GLU A 112 -5.05 7.79 21.01
C GLU A 112 -4.84 6.63 20.02
N VAL A 113 -5.66 5.58 20.11
CA VAL A 113 -5.65 4.47 19.14
C VAL A 113 -5.90 4.99 17.72
N ALA A 114 -6.91 5.86 17.55
CA ALA A 114 -7.19 6.48 16.26
C ALA A 114 -6.01 7.34 15.77
N ARG A 115 -5.35 8.09 16.66
CA ARG A 115 -4.15 8.87 16.32
C ARG A 115 -3.03 7.98 15.82
N ASN A 116 -2.80 6.83 16.45
CA ASN A 116 -1.77 5.88 16.02
C ASN A 116 -2.09 5.29 14.64
N ILE A 117 -3.34 4.88 14.40
CA ILE A 117 -3.79 4.41 13.08
C ILE A 117 -3.56 5.47 11.99
N ILE A 118 -3.97 6.72 12.26
CA ILE A 118 -3.81 7.84 11.31
C ILE A 118 -2.33 8.09 11.04
N ARG A 119 -1.50 8.17 12.09
CA ARG A 119 -0.06 8.39 11.95
C ARG A 119 0.59 7.27 11.13
N THR A 120 0.34 6.00 11.47
CA THR A 120 0.91 4.87 10.73
C THR A 120 0.45 4.85 9.27
N ASN A 121 -0.83 5.12 9.00
CA ASN A 121 -1.35 5.23 7.63
C ASN A 121 -0.63 6.30 6.82
N LEU A 122 -0.49 7.50 7.39
CA LEU A 122 0.19 8.63 6.73
C LEU A 122 1.65 8.30 6.42
N VAL A 123 2.38 7.74 7.38
CA VAL A 123 3.78 7.35 7.20
C VAL A 123 3.91 6.34 6.07
N GLU A 124 3.07 5.30 6.07
CA GLU A 124 3.11 4.26 5.05
C GLU A 124 2.74 4.73 3.65
N VAL A 125 1.71 5.56 3.54
CA VAL A 125 1.34 6.16 2.25
C VAL A 125 2.51 6.97 1.72
N LEU A 126 3.09 7.84 2.53
CA LEU A 126 4.22 8.68 2.10
C LEU A 126 5.45 7.84 1.74
N PHE A 127 5.74 6.78 2.51
CA PHE A 127 6.77 5.80 2.17
C PHE A 127 6.50 5.18 0.79
N ASP A 128 5.28 4.74 0.52
CA ASP A 128 4.92 4.11 -0.75
C ASP A 128 5.04 5.10 -1.93
N VAL A 129 4.74 6.39 -1.71
CA VAL A 129 4.98 7.47 -2.71
C VAL A 129 6.47 7.60 -3.02
N ILE A 130 7.31 7.65 -1.98
CA ILE A 130 8.76 7.77 -2.13
C ILE A 130 9.30 6.55 -2.89
N GLN A 131 8.82 5.35 -2.58
CA GLN A 131 9.25 4.14 -3.28
C GLN A 131 8.78 4.09 -4.73
N ALA A 132 7.55 4.54 -4.99
CA ALA A 132 7.00 4.63 -6.34
C ALA A 132 7.48 5.88 -7.10
N SER A 133 8.45 6.63 -6.56
CA SER A 133 8.78 7.97 -7.03
C SER A 133 9.18 8.08 -8.50
N LYS A 134 9.84 7.05 -9.04
CA LYS A 134 10.18 6.96 -10.48
C LYS A 134 8.95 6.84 -11.40
N LEU A 135 7.78 6.52 -10.84
CA LEU A 135 6.51 6.33 -11.54
C LEU A 135 5.53 7.51 -11.34
N LEU A 136 5.92 8.54 -10.58
CA LEU A 136 5.11 9.72 -10.34
C LEU A 136 5.14 10.65 -11.55
N GLU A 137 3.97 11.04 -12.07
CA GLU A 137 3.89 11.93 -13.22
C GLU A 137 3.53 13.36 -12.83
N LYS A 138 2.46 13.53 -12.04
CA LYS A 138 1.82 14.83 -11.81
C LYS A 138 1.34 14.99 -10.38
N PHE A 139 1.47 16.22 -9.90
CA PHE A 139 0.87 16.70 -8.66
C PHE A 139 -0.34 17.55 -9.01
N SER A 140 -1.48 17.33 -8.34
CA SER A 140 -2.66 18.17 -8.49
C SER A 140 -3.29 18.48 -7.15
N CYS A 141 -3.70 19.73 -6.95
CA CYS A 141 -4.42 20.16 -5.76
C CYS A 141 -5.89 20.34 -6.09
N ASN A 142 -6.76 19.66 -5.36
CA ASN A 142 -8.20 19.86 -5.46
C ASN A 142 -8.70 20.52 -4.17
N LYS A 143 -8.99 21.82 -4.25
CA LYS A 143 -9.75 22.51 -3.20
C LYS A 143 -11.15 21.92 -3.19
N THR A 144 -11.58 21.44 -2.04
CA THR A 144 -12.90 20.82 -1.88
C THR A 144 -13.45 21.25 -0.54
N ASN A 145 -14.73 21.64 -0.53
CA ASN A 145 -15.46 21.86 0.72
C ASN A 145 -15.75 20.49 1.36
N PHE A 146 -14.72 19.84 1.92
CA PHE A 146 -14.86 18.67 2.77
C PHE A 146 -15.51 19.09 4.09
N ALA A 147 -16.82 19.34 4.06
CA ALA A 147 -17.60 19.66 5.25
C ALA A 147 -17.48 18.57 6.33
N GLU A 148 -17.33 17.32 5.89
CA GLU A 148 -17.20 16.14 6.73
C GLU A 148 -15.88 16.09 7.50
N LEU A 149 -14.78 16.68 6.99
CA LEU A 149 -13.47 16.67 7.68
C LEU A 149 -13.27 17.86 8.62
N ARG A 150 -14.24 18.78 8.77
CA ARG A 150 -14.06 20.03 9.55
C ARG A 150 -13.67 19.83 11.03
N ASP A 151 -13.97 18.68 11.61
CA ASP A 151 -13.57 18.32 12.99
C ASP A 151 -12.56 17.15 13.00
N PRO A 152 -11.24 17.42 12.92
CA PRO A 152 -10.25 16.35 12.86
C PRO A 152 -10.22 15.50 14.15
N ILE A 153 -10.17 14.18 14.01
CA ILE A 153 -10.02 13.23 15.12
C ILE A 153 -8.76 13.53 15.94
N THR A 154 -7.69 13.95 15.29
CA THR A 154 -6.44 14.34 15.95
C THR A 154 -5.68 15.31 15.06
N LEU A 155 -4.79 16.06 15.68
CA LEU A 155 -3.77 16.81 14.97
C LEU A 155 -2.50 15.97 14.89
N ILE A 156 -1.89 15.92 13.72
CA ILE A 156 -0.58 15.30 13.48
C ILE A 156 0.38 16.43 13.12
N SER A 157 1.50 16.52 13.83
CA SER A 157 2.58 17.44 13.47
C SER A 157 3.16 17.02 12.12
N LEU A 158 3.16 17.94 11.16
CA LEU A 158 3.72 17.67 9.84
C LEU A 158 5.23 17.40 9.91
N GLU A 159 5.94 18.10 10.79
CA GLU A 159 7.37 17.91 11.02
C GLU A 159 7.67 16.50 11.59
N GLU A 160 6.96 16.09 12.64
CA GLU A 160 7.11 14.75 13.21
C GLU A 160 6.77 13.64 12.21
N LEU A 161 5.82 13.90 11.31
CA LEU A 161 5.44 12.97 10.26
C LEU A 161 6.54 12.84 9.20
N ILE A 162 7.07 13.95 8.71
CA ILE A 162 8.16 13.97 7.72
C ILE A 162 9.38 13.24 8.29
N ASN A 163 9.78 13.55 9.53
CA ASN A 163 10.91 12.91 10.20
C ASN A 163 10.70 11.39 10.35
N ALA A 164 9.46 10.95 10.63
CA ALA A 164 9.16 9.53 10.75
C ALA A 164 9.24 8.79 9.40
N VAL A 165 8.71 9.39 8.33
CA VAL A 165 8.79 8.85 6.97
C VAL A 165 10.25 8.73 6.54
N GLU A 166 11.04 9.74 6.86
CA GLU A 166 12.47 9.77 6.57
C GLU A 166 13.25 8.67 7.27
N ALA A 167 13.10 8.56 8.59
CA ALA A 167 13.77 7.54 9.36
C ALA A 167 13.44 6.14 8.82
N GLN A 168 12.17 5.90 8.47
CA GLN A 168 11.75 4.61 7.90
C GLN A 168 12.35 4.38 6.50
N TRP A 169 12.34 5.40 5.63
CA TRP A 169 12.91 5.28 4.28
C TRP A 169 14.43 5.08 4.31
N CYS A 170 15.16 5.83 5.14
CA CYS A 170 16.61 5.70 5.29
C CYS A 170 16.97 4.32 5.83
N SER A 171 16.31 3.86 6.89
CA SER A 171 16.54 2.52 7.44
C SER A 171 16.27 1.42 6.41
N TRP A 172 15.24 1.57 5.56
CA TRP A 172 14.98 0.67 4.44
C TRP A 172 16.09 0.69 3.38
N CYS A 173 16.61 1.88 3.05
CA CYS A 173 17.72 2.03 2.11
C CYS A 173 19.03 1.44 2.64
N GLU A 174 19.38 1.71 3.89
CA GLU A 174 20.56 1.18 4.59
C GLU A 174 20.53 -0.36 4.65
N ALA A 175 19.34 -0.93 4.72
CA ALA A 175 19.14 -2.38 4.65
C ALA A 175 19.30 -2.96 3.22
N ASN A 176 19.67 -2.15 2.22
CA ASN A 176 19.74 -2.49 0.79
C ASN A 176 18.39 -2.89 0.17
N LEU A 177 17.28 -2.39 0.73
CA LEU A 177 15.93 -2.76 0.31
C LEU A 177 15.28 -1.75 -0.64
N ALA A 178 15.93 -0.62 -0.94
CA ALA A 178 15.38 0.45 -1.77
C ALA A 178 14.72 -0.01 -3.10
N PRO A 179 15.27 -1.00 -3.84
CA PRO A 179 14.65 -1.50 -5.08
C PRO A 179 13.37 -2.32 -4.88
N TYR A 180 13.11 -2.79 -3.66
CA TYR A 180 12.08 -3.77 -3.35
C TYR A 180 10.96 -3.14 -2.55
N SER A 181 9.73 -3.24 -3.05
CA SER A 181 8.58 -2.74 -2.29
C SER A 181 8.24 -3.66 -1.12
N PRO A 182 7.99 -3.14 0.10
CA PRO A 182 7.51 -3.94 1.22
C PRO A 182 6.11 -4.52 0.97
N ASN A 183 5.43 -4.06 -0.09
CA ASN A 183 4.13 -4.55 -0.54
C ASN A 183 4.25 -5.76 -1.49
N LEU A 184 5.47 -6.21 -1.83
CA LEU A 184 5.67 -7.46 -2.56
C LEU A 184 5.39 -8.67 -1.66
N ALA A 185 4.77 -9.70 -2.22
CA ALA A 185 4.42 -10.93 -1.53
C ALA A 185 5.46 -12.03 -1.83
N PRO A 186 6.16 -12.56 -0.82
CA PRO A 186 7.09 -13.66 -1.02
C PRO A 186 6.35 -14.98 -1.24
N ALA A 187 6.74 -15.70 -2.28
CA ALA A 187 6.24 -17.02 -2.63
C ALA A 187 7.39 -18.02 -2.68
N LEU A 188 7.30 -19.13 -1.95
CA LEU A 188 8.30 -20.17 -1.93
C LEU A 188 8.31 -20.91 -3.28
N THR A 189 9.48 -21.01 -3.89
CA THR A 189 9.71 -21.69 -5.18
C THR A 189 10.53 -22.96 -5.03
N GLN A 190 11.41 -23.05 -4.04
CA GLN A 190 12.21 -24.25 -3.76
C GLN A 190 12.13 -24.64 -2.27
N PRO A 191 11.07 -25.34 -1.85
CA PRO A 191 10.91 -25.74 -0.45
C PRO A 191 12.04 -26.62 0.07
N GLU A 192 12.52 -27.57 -0.72
CA GLU A 192 13.59 -28.48 -0.30
C GLU A 192 14.92 -27.75 -0.03
N SER A 193 15.23 -26.70 -0.80
CA SER A 193 16.41 -25.84 -0.57
C SER A 193 16.32 -25.06 0.75
N LEU A 194 15.11 -24.73 1.20
CA LEU A 194 14.88 -24.05 2.48
C LEU A 194 15.01 -25.00 3.67
N ARG A 195 14.55 -26.25 3.54
CA ARG A 195 14.55 -27.26 4.62
C ARG A 195 15.94 -27.48 5.23
N GLY A 196 17.01 -27.40 4.43
CA GLY A 196 18.39 -27.54 4.90
C GLY A 196 19.00 -26.29 5.53
N GLN A 197 18.29 -25.15 5.52
CA GLN A 197 18.82 -23.85 5.99
C GLN A 197 18.19 -23.36 7.28
N VAL A 198 17.07 -23.95 7.71
CA VAL A 198 16.31 -23.50 8.89
C VAL A 198 15.94 -24.69 9.77
N ALA A 199 15.64 -24.42 11.04
CA ALA A 199 15.13 -25.45 11.94
C ALA A 199 13.78 -26.03 11.45
N PRO A 200 13.46 -27.30 11.72
CA PRO A 200 12.23 -27.94 11.22
C PRO A 200 10.94 -27.16 11.54
N GLN A 201 10.82 -26.63 12.77
CA GLN A 201 9.65 -25.83 13.17
C GLN A 201 9.54 -24.50 12.40
N THR A 202 10.68 -23.90 12.07
CA THR A 202 10.76 -22.68 11.26
C THR A 202 10.41 -22.98 9.81
N TYR A 203 10.85 -24.12 9.29
CA TYR A 203 10.51 -24.58 7.94
C TYR A 203 8.99 -24.68 7.76
N ASP A 204 8.30 -25.38 8.66
CA ASP A 204 6.85 -25.58 8.56
C ASP A 204 6.09 -24.25 8.55
N ARG A 205 6.49 -23.30 9.41
CA ARG A 205 5.91 -21.95 9.43
C ARG A 205 6.17 -21.20 8.13
N LEU A 206 7.40 -21.22 7.61
CA LEU A 206 7.76 -20.51 6.38
C LEU A 206 7.03 -21.09 5.15
N VAL A 207 6.88 -22.41 5.07
CA VAL A 207 6.10 -23.05 3.99
C VAL A 207 4.65 -22.60 4.02
N GLN A 208 4.04 -22.47 5.21
CA GLN A 208 2.67 -21.98 5.33
C GLN A 208 2.53 -20.49 5.03
N MET A 209 3.52 -19.68 5.40
CA MET A 209 3.44 -18.22 5.24
C MET A 209 3.81 -17.72 3.84
N LEU A 210 4.84 -18.30 3.23
CA LEU A 210 5.43 -17.82 1.98
C LEU A 210 4.66 -18.37 0.76
N GLN A 211 3.35 -18.12 0.72
CA GLN A 211 2.47 -18.58 -0.37
C GLN A 211 2.25 -17.52 -1.47
N GLY A 212 2.84 -16.33 -1.34
CA GLY A 212 2.64 -15.22 -2.27
C GLY A 212 1.30 -14.48 -2.12
N GLN A 213 0.55 -14.74 -1.05
CA GLN A 213 -0.75 -14.11 -0.81
C GLN A 213 -0.65 -12.83 0.02
N LEU A 214 0.26 -12.82 1.00
CA LEU A 214 0.48 -11.73 1.93
C LEU A 214 1.79 -11.02 1.59
N SER A 215 1.76 -9.68 1.63
CA SER A 215 2.95 -8.85 1.41
C SER A 215 3.98 -9.00 2.55
N MET A 216 5.23 -8.60 2.31
CA MET A 216 6.26 -8.56 3.36
C MET A 216 5.82 -7.72 4.56
N ARG A 217 5.13 -6.59 4.33
CA ARG A 217 4.57 -5.74 5.38
C ARG A 217 3.48 -6.44 6.19
N GLU A 218 2.62 -7.24 5.55
CA GLU A 218 1.61 -8.05 6.24
C GLU A 218 2.25 -9.17 7.05
N LEU A 219 3.19 -9.91 6.45
CA LEU A 219 3.87 -11.01 7.12
C LEU A 219 4.65 -10.52 8.34
N ALA A 220 5.44 -9.46 8.22
CA ALA A 220 6.22 -8.91 9.32
C ALA A 220 5.35 -8.55 10.54
N VAL A 221 4.14 -8.01 10.33
CA VAL A 221 3.20 -7.75 11.43
C VAL A 221 2.64 -9.05 12.02
N LEU A 222 2.27 -10.02 11.18
CA LEU A 222 1.69 -11.28 11.65
C LEU A 222 2.66 -12.10 12.51
N VAL A 223 3.96 -12.07 12.20
CA VAL A 223 4.99 -12.77 12.99
C VAL A 223 5.76 -11.87 13.94
N GLN A 224 5.36 -10.60 14.07
CA GLN A 224 5.99 -9.60 14.93
C GLN A 224 7.50 -9.49 14.71
N TRP A 225 7.93 -9.56 13.46
CA TRP A 225 9.34 -9.35 13.10
C TRP A 225 9.58 -7.95 12.60
N ASP A 226 10.84 -7.53 12.77
CA ASP A 226 11.32 -6.32 12.13
C ASP A 226 11.23 -6.46 10.60
N LEU A 227 10.56 -5.50 9.98
CA LEU A 227 10.27 -5.51 8.54
C LEU A 227 11.56 -5.44 7.71
N ASN A 228 12.59 -4.73 8.18
CA ASN A 228 13.84 -4.60 7.43
C ASN A 228 14.62 -5.92 7.43
N ARG A 229 14.78 -6.53 8.62
CA ARG A 229 15.40 -7.86 8.74
C ARG A 229 14.65 -8.91 7.93
N PHE A 230 13.31 -8.91 8.00
CA PHE A 230 12.50 -9.82 7.21
C PHE A 230 12.71 -9.60 5.70
N GLY A 231 12.69 -8.34 5.25
CA GLY A 231 12.95 -7.98 3.85
C GLY A 231 14.33 -8.44 3.37
N GLN A 232 15.37 -8.27 4.19
CA GLN A 232 16.73 -8.75 3.88
C GLN A 232 16.78 -10.26 3.70
N SER A 233 16.15 -11.03 4.60
CA SER A 233 16.05 -12.48 4.44
C SER A 233 15.33 -12.87 3.16
N MET A 234 14.22 -12.21 2.84
CA MET A 234 13.44 -12.53 1.64
C MET A 234 14.24 -12.26 0.36
N ILE A 235 15.01 -11.17 0.30
CA ILE A 235 15.88 -10.87 -0.84
C ILE A 235 17.03 -11.88 -0.94
N ALA A 236 17.64 -12.26 0.19
CA ALA A 236 18.68 -13.28 0.19
C ALA A 236 18.16 -14.62 -0.35
N TYR A 237 16.93 -15.00 0.00
CA TYR A 237 16.27 -16.17 -0.56
C TYR A 237 15.84 -16.01 -2.01
N GLU A 238 15.46 -14.80 -2.43
CA GLU A 238 15.16 -14.51 -3.83
C GLU A 238 16.40 -14.64 -4.73
N GLN A 239 17.55 -14.14 -4.27
CA GLN A 239 18.82 -14.28 -4.98
C GLN A 239 19.27 -15.74 -5.13
N GLN A 240 18.86 -16.61 -4.19
CA GLN A 240 19.09 -18.05 -4.25
C GLN A 240 18.03 -18.80 -5.06
N GLY A 241 16.95 -18.13 -5.51
CA GLY A 241 15.83 -18.76 -6.20
C GLY A 241 14.91 -19.60 -5.30
N ILE A 242 15.04 -19.46 -3.97
CA ILE A 242 14.22 -20.16 -2.96
C ILE A 242 12.86 -19.49 -2.79
N VAL A 243 12.85 -18.17 -2.85
CA VAL A 243 11.65 -17.33 -2.80
C VAL A 243 11.55 -16.52 -4.08
N GLN A 244 10.34 -16.15 -4.47
CA GLN A 244 10.09 -15.17 -5.51
C GLN A 244 9.23 -14.05 -4.93
N LEU A 245 9.61 -12.79 -5.15
CA LEU A 245 8.80 -11.64 -4.77
C LEU A 245 7.81 -11.32 -5.90
N ARG A 246 6.52 -11.32 -5.57
CA ARG A 246 5.43 -11.14 -6.55
C ARG A 246 4.55 -9.97 -6.16
N ILE A 247 3.92 -9.36 -7.16
CA ILE A 247 2.84 -8.40 -6.92
C ILE A 247 1.59 -9.20 -6.55
N THR A 248 0.93 -8.80 -5.48
CA THR A 248 -0.38 -9.34 -5.09
C THR A 248 -1.45 -8.28 -5.37
N PRO A 249 -2.68 -8.63 -5.80
CA PRO A 249 -3.76 -7.66 -5.92
C PRO A 249 -4.19 -7.15 -4.54
N ASP A 250 -4.84 -5.98 -4.51
CA ASP A 250 -5.53 -5.52 -3.30
C ASP A 250 -6.72 -6.45 -2.97
N LEU A 251 -7.27 -6.35 -1.77
CA LEU A 251 -8.48 -7.08 -1.43
C LEU A 251 -9.65 -6.57 -2.28
N ILE A 252 -10.48 -7.48 -2.77
CA ILE A 252 -11.76 -7.12 -3.37
C ILE A 252 -12.78 -7.08 -2.24
N LEU A 253 -13.49 -5.96 -2.09
CA LEU A 253 -14.66 -5.92 -1.22
C LEU A 253 -15.68 -6.87 -1.85
N ALA A 254 -16.05 -7.94 -1.14
CA ALA A 254 -17.16 -8.78 -1.59
C ALA A 254 -18.39 -7.88 -1.65
N SER A 255 -18.78 -7.47 -2.86
CA SER A 255 -20.12 -6.96 -3.07
C SER A 255 -21.05 -8.09 -2.64
N HIS A 256 -22.05 -7.78 -1.82
CA HIS A 256 -23.18 -8.68 -1.67
C HIS A 256 -23.87 -8.80 -3.03
N THR A 257 -23.36 -9.63 -3.93
CA THR A 257 -24.12 -10.14 -5.07
C THR A 257 -25.05 -11.22 -4.54
N GLY A 258 -26.07 -10.77 -3.82
CA GLY A 258 -27.32 -11.50 -3.81
C GLY A 258 -27.94 -11.36 -5.20
N HIS A 259 -27.53 -12.19 -6.15
CA HIS A 259 -28.39 -12.64 -7.25
C HIS A 259 -27.96 -14.03 -7.69
N LYS A 260 -28.97 -14.91 -7.67
CA LYS A 260 -28.92 -16.35 -7.85
C LYS A 260 -28.16 -16.77 -9.11
N ALA A 261 -27.46 -17.89 -9.01
CA ALA A 261 -27.09 -18.70 -10.15
C ALA A 261 -28.33 -18.91 -11.03
N HIS A 262 -28.30 -18.41 -12.26
CA HIS A 262 -29.19 -18.88 -13.31
C HIS A 262 -28.42 -19.90 -14.15
N GLU A 263 -28.82 -21.15 -13.97
CA GLU A 263 -28.55 -22.29 -14.85
C GLU A 263 -29.21 -22.05 -16.22
N PRO A 264 -28.68 -22.61 -17.34
CA PRO A 264 -28.98 -22.12 -18.68
C PRO A 264 -30.28 -22.71 -19.21
N GLU A 265 -31.23 -21.86 -19.61
CA GLU A 265 -32.46 -22.29 -20.26
C GLU A 265 -32.36 -22.14 -21.79
N LYS A 266 -32.73 -23.24 -22.46
CA LYS A 266 -32.70 -23.46 -23.91
C LYS A 266 -33.75 -22.64 -24.66
N GLN A 267 -33.34 -22.20 -25.86
CA GLN A 267 -34.10 -22.12 -27.12
C GLN A 267 -35.46 -21.41 -27.15
N LEU A 268 -35.58 -20.37 -28.00
CA LEU A 268 -36.45 -20.44 -29.19
C LEU A 268 -36.05 -19.40 -30.26
N ALA A 269 -36.14 -19.82 -31.52
CA ALA A 269 -35.66 -19.15 -32.72
C ALA A 269 -36.75 -18.34 -33.45
N ALA A 270 -36.35 -17.24 -34.12
CA ALA A 270 -36.84 -16.73 -35.43
C ALA A 270 -36.34 -15.28 -35.63
N GLN A 271 -36.05 -14.70 -36.80
CA GLN A 271 -35.81 -15.08 -38.19
C GLN A 271 -35.16 -13.82 -38.85
N ARG A 272 -34.00 -13.98 -39.53
CA ARG A 272 -33.41 -13.32 -40.74
C ARG A 272 -33.78 -11.86 -41.17
N PRO A 273 -32.97 -11.15 -42.02
CA PRO A 273 -31.91 -11.67 -42.91
C PRO A 273 -30.55 -10.95 -42.87
N VAL A 274 -29.61 -11.66 -43.51
CA VAL A 274 -28.18 -11.40 -43.70
C VAL A 274 -27.93 -10.27 -44.70
N VAL A 275 -27.10 -9.30 -44.31
CA VAL A 275 -26.37 -8.41 -45.23
C VAL A 275 -24.89 -8.48 -44.87
N LYS A 276 -24.06 -8.98 -45.79
CA LYS A 276 -22.59 -8.97 -45.69
C LYS A 276 -22.07 -7.56 -45.99
N PRO A 277 -21.02 -7.10 -45.28
CA PRO A 277 -19.88 -6.61 -46.02
C PRO A 277 -18.49 -7.03 -45.49
N ARG A 278 -17.64 -7.22 -46.49
CA ARG A 278 -16.17 -7.20 -46.63
C ARG A 278 -15.25 -7.06 -45.39
N ALA A 279 -14.35 -8.05 -45.35
CA ALA A 279 -12.94 -8.03 -44.99
C ALA A 279 -12.30 -6.71 -44.55
N GLY A 280 -11.78 -6.71 -43.32
CA GLY A 280 -10.89 -5.70 -42.78
C GLY A 280 -10.34 -6.11 -41.41
N GLN A 281 -9.18 -6.78 -41.42
CA GLN A 281 -8.15 -6.85 -40.37
C GLN A 281 -8.60 -7.02 -38.91
N CYS A 282 -8.47 -8.25 -38.40
CA CYS A 282 -8.53 -8.57 -36.98
C CYS A 282 -7.14 -8.36 -36.35
N LEU A 283 -6.97 -7.28 -35.59
CA LEU A 283 -5.85 -7.10 -34.67
C LEU A 283 -6.10 -7.95 -33.43
N GLN A 284 -5.21 -8.91 -33.16
CA GLN A 284 -5.25 -9.71 -31.94
C GLN A 284 -4.94 -8.86 -30.70
N PRO A 285 -5.58 -9.11 -29.54
CA PRO A 285 -5.18 -8.50 -28.28
C PRO A 285 -3.83 -9.08 -27.83
N ARG A 286 -2.78 -8.27 -27.84
CA ARG A 286 -1.49 -8.61 -27.21
C ARG A 286 -1.69 -8.67 -25.70
N HIS A 287 -1.46 -9.85 -25.13
CA HIS A 287 -1.19 -10.02 -23.71
C HIS A 287 0.01 -9.14 -23.32
N LEU A 288 -0.23 -8.10 -22.53
CA LEU A 288 0.81 -7.26 -21.94
C LEU A 288 0.87 -7.52 -20.44
N THR A 289 1.70 -8.49 -20.05
CA THR A 289 2.22 -8.58 -18.69
C THR A 289 3.20 -7.41 -18.46
N PRO A 290 3.08 -6.63 -17.37
CA PRO A 290 4.06 -5.61 -17.05
C PRO A 290 5.42 -6.25 -16.72
N LYS A 291 6.44 -5.95 -17.52
CA LYS A 291 7.83 -6.31 -17.20
C LYS A 291 8.39 -5.26 -16.25
N TYR A 292 8.64 -5.65 -15.01
CA TYR A 292 9.54 -4.90 -14.13
C TYR A 292 10.97 -5.03 -14.69
N PRO A 293 11.78 -3.95 -14.69
CA PRO A 293 13.17 -4.04 -15.10
C PRO A 293 13.93 -4.91 -14.09
N GLN A 294 14.30 -6.12 -14.52
CA GLN A 294 15.26 -6.96 -13.80
C GLN A 294 16.65 -6.34 -13.94
N GLY A 295 16.99 -5.46 -13.01
CA GLY A 295 18.36 -4.99 -12.83
C GLY A 295 19.18 -6.10 -12.19
N ARG A 296 20.06 -6.72 -12.96
CA ARG A 296 21.05 -7.69 -12.46
C ARG A 296 22.15 -6.90 -11.72
N ALA A 297 22.03 -6.79 -10.39
CA ALA A 297 23.14 -6.32 -9.56
C ALA A 297 24.10 -7.49 -9.32
N THR A 298 25.33 -7.38 -9.81
CA THR A 298 26.45 -8.23 -9.42
C THR A 298 26.79 -7.89 -7.97
N VAL A 299 26.40 -8.75 -7.04
CA VAL A 299 26.72 -8.63 -5.61
C VAL A 299 27.63 -9.79 -5.23
N ALA A 300 28.74 -9.48 -4.57
CA ALA A 300 29.68 -10.44 -3.98
C ALA A 300 28.96 -11.38 -3.00
N PRO A 301 29.45 -12.62 -2.78
CA PRO A 301 28.75 -13.59 -1.94
C PRO A 301 28.58 -13.05 -0.51
N SER A 302 27.34 -12.74 -0.16
CA SER A 302 26.93 -12.36 1.19
C SER A 302 27.05 -13.57 2.12
N PRO A 303 27.52 -13.40 3.37
CA PRO A 303 27.47 -14.47 4.35
C PRO A 303 26.02 -14.91 4.59
N ARG A 304 25.86 -16.18 5.00
CA ARG A 304 24.55 -16.80 5.29
C ARG A 304 23.71 -15.88 6.17
N PRO A 305 22.45 -15.59 5.82
CA PRO A 305 21.57 -14.82 6.70
C PRO A 305 21.26 -15.66 7.95
N ASN A 306 22.01 -15.42 9.03
CA ASN A 306 21.68 -15.94 10.36
C ASN A 306 20.49 -15.12 10.90
N LEU A 307 19.29 -15.59 10.63
CA LEU A 307 18.04 -14.97 11.10
C LEU A 307 17.03 -15.99 11.66
N TRP A 308 17.47 -17.24 11.88
CA TRP A 308 16.62 -18.35 12.33
C TRP A 308 17.24 -19.12 13.48
#